data_AF-A0A9P0MI72-F1
#
_entry.id   AF-A0A9P0MI72-F1
#
_cell.length_a   1.000
_cell.length_b   1.000
_cell.length_c   1.000
_cell.angle_alpha   90.00
_cell.angle_beta   90.00
_cell.angle_gamma   90.00
#
_symmetry.space_group_name_H-M   'P 1'
#
loop_
_entity.id
_entity.type
_entity.pdbx_description
1 polymer ?
#
loop_
_entity_poly.entity_id
_entity_poly.type
_entity_poly.pdbx_seq_one_letter_code
_entity_poly.pdbx_strand_id
1 'polypeptide(L)'
;MTEPFYVAVKASLHASDSSVFGLAPEEIIALSKRYSDCNREVINGVLIKASPLKVINSLSELGYRVVCSSGEAEIVWTLKRDVLTSPGPIERTYASPSSEGDSRG
;
A
#
# COMPACT_ATOMS: atom_id res chain seq x y z
N MET A 1 0.59 -8.96 13.18
CA MET A 1 -0.56 -8.10 12.83
C MET A 1 -0.25 -7.46 11.50
N THR A 2 -1.10 -7.63 10.49
CA THR A 2 -0.99 -6.93 9.21
C THR A 2 -1.52 -5.51 9.42
N GLU A 3 -0.68 -4.48 9.40
CA GLU A 3 -1.18 -3.11 9.43
C GLU A 3 -1.87 -2.80 8.08
N PRO A 4 -3.14 -2.36 8.07
CA PRO A 4 -3.82 -2.00 6.85
C PRO A 4 -3.29 -0.67 6.32
N PHE A 5 -2.78 -0.67 5.08
CA PHE A 5 -2.35 0.56 4.41
C PHE A 5 -3.52 1.12 3.60
N TYR A 6 -3.89 2.37 3.89
CA TYR A 6 -4.95 3.08 3.18
C TYR A 6 -4.38 4.18 2.29
N VAL A 7 -4.93 4.28 1.09
CA VAL A 7 -4.68 5.38 0.17
C VAL A 7 -6.00 6.00 -0.25
N ALA A 8 -5.98 7.28 -0.60
CA ALA A 8 -7.14 7.97 -1.13
C ALA A 8 -6.84 8.49 -2.54
N VAL A 9 -7.75 8.25 -3.47
CA VAL A 9 -7.74 8.85 -4.81
C VAL A 9 -8.88 9.86 -4.86
N LYS A 10 -8.59 11.12 -5.17
CA LYS A 10 -9.57 12.20 -5.33
C LYS A 10 -9.55 12.69 -6.77
N ALA A 11 -10.70 12.64 -7.45
CA ALA A 11 -10.88 13.21 -8.79
C ALA A 11 -12.37 13.31 -9.16
N SER A 12 -12.68 13.96 -10.29
CA SER A 12 -13.95 13.78 -10.98
C SER A 12 -13.87 12.62 -11.98
N LEU A 13 -14.98 11.94 -12.28
CA LEU A 13 -15.03 10.89 -13.31
C LEU A 13 -14.62 11.39 -14.70
N HIS A 14 -14.81 12.68 -14.98
CA HIS A 14 -14.45 13.32 -16.25
C HIS A 14 -13.06 13.95 -16.23
N ALA A 15 -12.36 13.93 -15.09
CA ALA A 15 -11.04 14.52 -14.96
C ALA A 15 -9.99 13.70 -15.72
N SER A 16 -9.00 14.41 -16.27
CA SER A 16 -7.79 13.83 -16.87
C SER A 16 -6.65 13.70 -15.86
N ASP A 17 -6.86 14.14 -14.62
CA ASP A 17 -5.92 14.02 -13.52
C ASP A 17 -6.59 13.59 -12.21
N SER A 18 -5.76 13.06 -11.30
CA SER A 18 -6.19 12.53 -10.01
C SER A 18 -5.18 12.89 -8.93
N SER A 19 -5.67 13.29 -7.77
CA SER A 19 -4.83 13.49 -6.58
C SER A 19 -4.81 12.21 -5.76
N VAL A 20 -3.63 11.74 -5.38
CA VAL A 20 -3.47 10.51 -4.59
C VAL A 20 -2.75 10.81 -3.28
N PHE A 21 -3.25 10.27 -2.18
CA PHE A 21 -2.77 10.52 -0.82
C PHE A 21 -2.44 9.20 -0.12
N GLY A 22 -1.45 9.24 0.77
CA GLY A 22 -1.07 8.09 1.62
C GLY A 22 -0.18 7.04 0.96
N LEU A 23 0.35 7.30 -0.25
CA LEU A 23 1.28 6.40 -0.93
C LEU A 23 2.64 6.34 -0.21
N ALA A 24 3.24 5.15 -0.19
CA ALA A 24 4.62 4.99 0.25
C ALA A 24 5.61 5.57 -0.79
N PRO A 25 6.82 6.00 -0.39
CA PRO A 25 7.79 6.60 -1.32
C PRO A 25 8.12 5.73 -2.55
N GLU A 26 8.23 4.42 -2.37
CA GLU A 26 8.47 3.45 -3.44
C GLU A 26 7.31 3.35 -4.43
N GLU A 27 6.07 3.49 -3.96
CA GLU A 27 4.87 3.47 -4.79
C GLU A 27 4.77 4.76 -5.61
N ILE A 28 5.15 5.90 -5.02
CA ILE A 28 5.25 7.18 -5.74
C ILE A 28 6.26 7.07 -6.89
N ILE A 29 7.43 6.46 -6.64
CA ILE A 29 8.45 6.26 -7.68
C ILE A 29 7.96 5.30 -8.78
N ALA A 30 7.27 4.23 -8.41
CA ALA A 30 6.71 3.29 -9.38
C ALA A 30 5.65 3.96 -10.26
N LEU A 31 4.76 4.75 -9.65
CA LEU A 31 3.72 5.50 -10.37
C LEU A 31 4.31 6.62 -11.22
N SER A 32 5.35 7.33 -10.77
CA SER A 32 6.00 8.38 -11.58
C SER A 32 6.74 7.83 -12.80
N LYS A 33 7.16 6.56 -12.78
CA LYS A 33 7.69 5.89 -13.98
C LYS A 33 6.58 5.52 -14.97
N ARG A 34 5.38 5.20 -14.46
CA ARG A 34 4.21 4.83 -15.27
C ARG A 34 3.52 6.06 -15.87
N TYR A 35 3.49 7.16 -15.12
CA TYR A 35 2.89 8.42 -15.52
C TYR A 35 4.00 9.48 -15.55
N SER A 36 4.48 9.79 -16.75
CA SER A 36 5.60 10.72 -16.98
C SER A 36 5.38 12.11 -16.40
N ASP A 37 4.12 12.53 -16.26
CA ASP A 37 3.72 13.83 -15.72
C ASP A 37 3.14 13.72 -14.29
N CYS A 38 3.83 13.01 -13.40
CA CYS A 38 3.51 13.02 -11.97
C CYS A 38 4.11 14.28 -11.31
N ASN A 39 3.26 15.22 -10.90
CA ASN A 39 3.70 16.42 -10.19
C ASN A 39 3.40 16.32 -8.68
N ARG A 40 4.37 16.67 -7.82
CA ARG A 40 4.25 16.65 -6.34
C ARG A 40 3.61 17.95 -5.79
N GLU A 41 2.74 18.59 -6.56
CA GLU A 41 2.19 19.91 -6.23
C GLU A 41 1.01 19.89 -5.24
N VAL A 42 0.63 18.73 -4.69
CA VAL A 42 -0.47 18.61 -3.72
C VAL A 42 0.06 18.41 -2.30
N ILE A 43 -0.42 19.19 -1.34
CA ILE A 43 -0.06 19.05 0.07
C ILE A 43 -0.43 17.64 0.55
N ASN A 44 0.56 16.89 1.06
CA ASN A 44 0.42 15.51 1.54
C ASN A 44 -0.03 14.47 0.48
N GLY A 45 0.15 14.77 -0.81
CA GLY A 45 -0.24 13.88 -1.89
C GLY A 45 0.58 14.06 -3.18
N VAL A 46 0.14 13.39 -4.24
CA VAL A 46 0.73 13.48 -5.58
C VAL A 46 -0.37 13.70 -6.61
N LEU A 47 -0.13 14.58 -7.57
CA LEU A 47 -1.01 14.79 -8.72
C LEU A 47 -0.54 13.90 -9.86
N ILE A 48 -1.40 12.97 -10.26
CA ILE A 48 -1.15 12.07 -11.39
C ILE A 48 -1.96 12.57 -12.57
N LYS A 49 -1.32 12.85 -13.71
CA LYS A 49 -1.99 13.20 -14.97
C LYS A 49 -2.59 11.97 -15.66
N ALA A 50 -3.54 11.33 -14.96
CA ALA A 50 -4.36 10.25 -15.48
C ALA A 50 -5.77 10.30 -14.87
N SER A 51 -6.74 9.77 -15.62
CA SER A 51 -8.12 9.63 -15.14
C SER A 51 -8.20 8.72 -13.90
N PRO A 52 -9.19 8.92 -13.01
CA PRO A 52 -9.31 8.14 -11.77
C PRO A 52 -9.33 6.63 -12.01
N LEU A 53 -9.99 6.16 -13.08
CA LEU A 53 -10.03 4.72 -13.39
C LEU A 53 -8.65 4.16 -13.72
N LYS A 54 -7.81 4.89 -14.46
CA LYS A 54 -6.43 4.45 -14.76
C LYS A 54 -5.60 4.37 -13.48
N VAL A 55 -5.75 5.35 -12.59
CA VAL A 55 -5.04 5.38 -11.31
C VAL A 55 -5.49 4.24 -10.40
N ILE A 56 -6.80 4.04 -10.24
CA ILE A 56 -7.37 2.94 -9.43
C ILE A 56 -6.92 1.57 -9.95
N ASN A 57 -6.90 1.37 -11.27
CA ASN A 57 -6.40 0.12 -11.87
C ASN A 57 -4.93 -0.11 -11.54
N SER A 58 -4.08 0.92 -11.67
CA SER A 58 -2.67 0.83 -11.29
C SER A 58 -2.46 0.52 -9.82
N LEU A 59 -3.26 1.12 -8.93
CA LEU A 59 -3.20 0.81 -7.49
C LEU A 59 -3.71 -0.62 -7.22
N SER A 60 -4.66 -1.12 -8.00
CA SER A 60 -5.16 -2.50 -7.88
C SER A 60 -4.08 -3.53 -8.19
N GLU A 61 -3.19 -3.25 -9.16
CA GLU A 61 -2.01 -4.08 -9.45
C GLU A 61 -1.01 -4.12 -8.29
N LEU A 62 -0.98 -3.08 -7.44
CA LEU A 62 -0.17 -3.03 -6.21
C LEU A 62 -0.86 -3.73 -5.02
N GLY A 63 -2.06 -4.27 -5.22
CA GLY A 63 -2.84 -4.98 -4.20
C GLY A 63 -3.80 -4.10 -3.40
N TYR A 64 -4.01 -2.84 -3.81
CA TYR A 64 -5.05 -2.00 -3.24
C TYR A 64 -6.44 -2.39 -3.76
N ARG A 65 -7.46 -2.28 -2.92
CA ARG A 65 -8.87 -2.51 -3.29
C ARG A 65 -9.72 -1.35 -2.83
N VAL A 66 -10.65 -0.88 -3.66
CA VAL A 66 -11.61 0.16 -3.27
C VAL A 66 -12.50 -0.40 -2.15
N VAL A 67 -12.53 0.30 -1.02
CA VAL A 67 -13.35 -0.07 0.15
C VAL A 67 -14.47 0.93 0.43
N CYS A 68 -14.34 2.17 -0.08
CA CYS A 68 -15.33 3.22 0.10
C CYS A 68 -15.18 4.25 -1.02
N SER A 69 -16.29 4.93 -1.35
CA SER A 69 -16.31 6.13 -2.18
C SER A 69 -17.24 7.18 -1.58
N SER A 70 -16.87 8.45 -1.65
CA SER A 70 -17.69 9.57 -1.18
C SER A 70 -17.50 10.80 -2.06
N GLY A 71 -18.58 11.54 -2.31
CA GLY A 71 -18.58 12.77 -3.12
C GLY A 71 -19.58 12.74 -4.28
N GLU A 72 -19.81 13.92 -4.88
CA GLU A 72 -20.73 14.10 -6.01
C GLU A 72 -19.96 14.48 -7.29
N ALA A 73 -19.49 15.73 -7.39
CA ALA A 73 -18.73 16.20 -8.56
C ALA A 73 -17.24 15.80 -8.50
N GLU A 74 -16.64 15.94 -7.33
CA GLU A 74 -15.36 15.33 -6.97
C GLU A 74 -15.63 14.16 -6.04
N ILE A 75 -15.05 13.01 -6.36
CA ILE A 75 -15.21 11.77 -5.62
C ILE A 75 -13.87 11.42 -5.00
N VAL A 76 -13.91 10.99 -3.74
CA VAL A 76 -12.79 10.35 -3.04
C VAL A 76 -13.06 8.85 -3.00
N TRP A 77 -12.17 8.06 -3.59
CA TRP A 77 -12.12 6.62 -3.41
C TRP A 77 -11.08 6.29 -2.35
N THR A 78 -11.50 5.61 -1.29
CA THR A 78 -10.58 5.03 -0.30
C THR A 78 -10.23 3.62 -0.73
N LEU A 79 -8.94 3.33 -0.86
CA LEU A 79 -8.45 2.00 -1.16
C LEU A 79 -7.64 1.46 0.02
N LYS A 80 -7.72 0.15 0.22
CA LYS A 80 -7.01 -0.60 1.25
C LYS A 80 -6.13 -1.66 0.61
N ARG A 81 -4.87 -1.76 1.02
CA ARG A 81 -3.97 -2.85 0.63
C ARG A 81 -3.97 -3.93 1.70
N ASP A 82 -4.19 -5.16 1.28
CA ASP A 82 -4.02 -6.31 2.15
C ASP A 82 -2.58 -6.81 2.02
N VAL A 83 -1.78 -6.59 3.07
CA VAL A 83 -0.41 -7.10 3.13
C VAL A 83 -0.48 -8.55 3.58
N LEU A 84 -0.07 -9.47 2.70
CA LEU A 84 0.29 -10.83 3.12
C LEU A 84 1.58 -10.72 3.93
N THR A 85 1.51 -10.71 5.26
CA THR A 85 2.70 -10.91 6.07
C THR A 85 3.26 -12.29 5.71
N SER A 86 4.48 -12.35 5.18
CA SER A 86 5.20 -13.62 5.25
C SER A 86 5.31 -13.96 6.74
N PRO A 87 5.06 -15.22 7.15
CA PRO A 87 5.42 -15.62 8.49
C PRO A 87 6.92 -15.33 8.64
N GLY A 88 7.27 -14.48 9.61
CA GLY A 88 8.67 -14.21 9.94
C GLY A 88 9.41 -15.53 10.25
N PRO A 89 10.75 -15.52 10.32
CA PRO A 89 11.52 -16.73 10.59
C PRO A 89 10.95 -17.41 11.82
N ILE A 90 10.46 -18.64 11.67
CA ILE A 90 10.09 -19.48 12.82
C ILE A 90 11.34 -19.53 13.69
N GLU A 91 11.29 -18.88 14.85
CA GLU A 91 12.32 -18.94 15.85
C GLU A 91 12.42 -20.42 16.24
N ARG A 92 13.34 -21.14 15.60
CA ARG A 92 13.64 -22.52 15.95
C ARG A 92 14.18 -22.45 17.36
N THR A 93 13.33 -22.73 18.34
CA THR A 93 13.73 -22.94 19.72
C THR A 93 14.74 -24.08 19.69
N TYR A 94 16.02 -23.75 19.74
CA TYR A 94 17.07 -24.72 19.98
C TYR A 94 16.87 -25.20 21.41
N ALA A 95 16.20 -26.33 21.59
CA ALA A 95 16.27 -27.07 22.84
C ALA A 95 17.75 -27.43 23.04
N SER A 96 18.39 -26.78 24.01
CA SER A 96 19.73 -27.17 24.44
C SER A 96 19.65 -28.58 25.02
N PRO A 97 20.59 -29.50 24.70
CA PRO A 97 20.61 -30.80 25.33
C PRO A 97 20.98 -30.60 26.81
N SER A 98 20.12 -31.04 27.71
CA SER A 98 20.38 -31.08 29.14
C SER A 98 21.59 -31.99 29.39
N SER A 99 22.71 -31.39 29.76
CA SER A 99 23.87 -32.10 30.30
C SER A 99 23.55 -32.51 31.74
N GLU A 100 22.89 -33.65 31.92
CA GLU A 100 22.92 -34.38 33.19
C GLU A 100 24.01 -35.43 33.09
N GLY A 101 25.21 -35.04 33.52
CA GLY A 101 26.09 -36.00 34.15
C GLY A 101 25.55 -36.21 35.57
N ASP A 102 25.19 -37.44 35.90
CA ASP A 102 25.25 -37.87 37.29
C ASP A 102 25.96 -39.21 37.39
N SER A 103 26.98 -39.18 38.23
CA SER A 103 27.93 -40.25 38.49
C SER A 103 27.52 -40.86 39.82
N ARG A 104 27.20 -42.15 39.89
CA ARG A 104 27.31 -42.96 41.13
C ARG A 104 26.89 -44.41 40.90
N GLY A 105 27.77 -45.33 41.31
CA GLY A 105 27.45 -46.72 41.60
C GLY A 105 28.25 -47.73 40.81
#